data_AF-A0A1H8CFV4-F1
#
_entry.id   AF-A0A1H8CFV4-F1
#
_cell.length_a   1.000
_cell.length_b   1.000
_cell.length_c   1.000
_cell.angle_alpha   90.00
_cell.angle_beta   90.00
_cell.angle_gamma   90.00
#
_symmetry.space_group_name_H-M   'P 1'
#
loop_
_entity.id
_entity.type
_entity.pdbx_description
1 polymer ?
#
loop_
_entity_poly.entity_id
_entity_poly.type
_entity_poly.pdbx_seq_one_letter_code
_entity_poly.pdbx_strand_id
1 'polypeptide(L)'
;MIDFSPYWRPVGYAEAIVVADGLLYHHAEPELIDSVLPGRDGLQMLVRALIFRLATSAVFEVPNKTIPEEELARFARVTRLVKGRIHADQRFDT
;
A
#
# COMPACT_ATOMS: atom_id res chain seq x y z
N MET A 1 19.34 23.63 -7.06
CA MET A 1 18.68 22.50 -6.38
C MET A 1 17.51 23.09 -5.62
N ILE A 2 16.26 22.77 -5.98
CA ILE A 2 15.07 23.43 -5.39
C ILE A 2 14.12 22.44 -4.68
N ASP A 3 14.21 21.13 -4.97
CA ASP A 3 13.45 20.10 -4.25
C ASP A 3 14.37 19.09 -3.56
N PHE A 4 15.26 19.58 -2.71
CA PHE A 4 15.96 18.70 -1.77
C PHE A 4 14.99 18.32 -0.66
N SER A 5 14.31 17.19 -0.83
CA SER A 5 13.62 16.52 0.27
C SER A 5 14.59 15.52 0.87
N PRO A 6 15.27 15.80 2.00
CA PRO A 6 16.05 14.80 2.73
C PRO A 6 15.09 13.81 3.38
N TYR A 7 14.43 13.03 2.55
CA TYR A 7 13.47 12.02 2.95
C TYR A 7 14.05 10.67 2.56
N TRP A 8 14.75 10.07 3.51
CA TRP A 8 15.22 8.71 3.35
C TRP A 8 14.01 7.77 3.40
N ARG A 9 13.73 7.11 2.27
CA ARG A 9 12.79 5.98 2.20
C ARG A 9 13.61 4.69 2.18
N PRO A 10 13.19 3.63 2.91
CA PRO A 10 13.70 2.30 2.64
C PRO A 10 13.54 1.98 1.15
N VAL A 11 14.54 1.34 0.53
CA VAL A 11 14.58 1.10 -0.93
C VAL A 11 13.28 0.42 -1.42
N GLY A 12 12.83 -0.61 -0.71
CA GLY A 12 11.60 -1.35 -1.07
C GLY A 12 10.30 -0.56 -0.91
N TYR A 13 10.33 0.66 -0.36
CA TYR A 13 9.13 1.47 -0.22
C TYR A 13 8.64 2.04 -1.56
N ALA A 14 9.55 2.31 -2.50
CA ALA A 14 9.17 2.78 -3.84
C ALA A 14 8.39 1.68 -4.60
N GLU A 15 8.89 0.45 -4.56
CA GLU A 15 8.23 -0.73 -5.12
C GLU A 15 6.83 -0.92 -4.50
N ALA A 16 6.73 -0.75 -3.18
CA ALA A 16 5.44 -0.84 -2.49
C ALA A 16 4.42 0.22 -2.92
N ILE A 17 4.86 1.43 -3.28
CA ILE A 17 3.96 2.45 -3.86
C ILE A 17 3.44 2.00 -5.22
N VAL A 18 4.31 1.49 -6.09
CA VAL A 18 3.91 0.99 -7.42
C VAL A 18 2.92 -0.17 -7.29
N VAL A 19 3.19 -1.13 -6.40
CA VAL A 19 2.29 -2.25 -6.13
C VAL A 19 0.96 -1.76 -5.57
N ALA A 20 0.95 -0.82 -4.62
CA ALA A 20 -0.27 -0.25 -4.08
C ALA A 20 -1.12 0.42 -5.18
N ASP A 21 -0.51 1.22 -6.05
CA ASP A 21 -1.22 1.87 -7.16
C ASP A 21 -1.78 0.85 -8.16
N GLY A 22 -0.98 -0.18 -8.47
CA GLY A 22 -1.40 -1.29 -9.30
C GLY A 22 -2.69 -1.95 -8.79
N LEU A 23 -2.70 -2.28 -7.50
CA LEU A 23 -3.81 -2.97 -6.84
C LEU A 23 -5.04 -2.07 -6.63
N LEU A 24 -4.84 -0.78 -6.34
CA LEU A 24 -5.93 0.16 -6.07
C LEU A 24 -6.60 0.65 -7.35
N TYR A 25 -5.82 0.96 -8.39
CA TYR A 25 -6.26 1.78 -9.51
C TYR A 25 -6.07 1.14 -10.89
N HIS A 26 -5.29 0.06 -11.00
CA HIS A 26 -4.91 -0.51 -12.31
C HIS A 26 -5.20 -1.99 -12.48
N HIS A 27 -6.05 -2.57 -11.63
CA HIS A 27 -6.47 -3.98 -11.72
C HIS A 27 -5.28 -4.96 -11.76
N ALA A 28 -4.19 -4.63 -11.06
CA ALA A 28 -3.06 -5.56 -10.94
C ALA A 28 -3.49 -6.82 -10.17
N GLU A 29 -2.92 -7.96 -10.57
CA GLU A 29 -3.20 -9.24 -9.94
C GLU A 29 -2.55 -9.33 -8.53
N PRO A 30 -3.21 -9.97 -7.54
CA PRO A 30 -2.69 -10.06 -6.17
C PRO A 30 -1.30 -10.70 -6.05
N GLU A 31 -0.95 -11.61 -6.96
CA GLU A 31 0.34 -12.31 -7.05
C GLU A 31 1.51 -11.32 -7.24
N LEU A 32 1.23 -10.08 -7.70
CA LEU A 32 2.22 -9.02 -7.78
C LEU A 32 2.87 -8.75 -6.41
N ILE A 33 2.12 -8.88 -5.31
CA ILE A 33 2.63 -8.71 -3.95
C ILE A 33 3.74 -9.71 -3.67
N ASP A 34 3.55 -10.98 -4.03
CA ASP A 34 4.50 -12.05 -3.72
C ASP A 34 5.76 -11.95 -4.58
N SER A 35 5.62 -11.48 -5.82
CA SER A 35 6.73 -11.32 -6.76
C SER A 35 7.61 -10.09 -6.51
N VAL A 36 7.03 -8.97 -6.06
CA VAL A 36 7.72 -7.68 -5.92
C VAL A 36 8.04 -7.35 -4.46
N LEU A 37 7.23 -7.81 -3.52
CA LEU A 37 7.34 -7.48 -2.09
C LEU A 37 7.42 -8.75 -1.24
N PRO A 38 8.48 -9.57 -1.42
CA PRO A 38 8.58 -10.85 -0.74
C PRO A 38 8.72 -10.69 0.77
N GLY A 39 8.08 -11.62 1.50
CA GLY A 39 8.21 -11.77 2.94
C GLY A 39 7.68 -10.59 3.76
N ARG A 40 7.95 -10.65 5.06
CA ARG A 40 7.43 -9.72 6.05
C ARG A 40 7.79 -8.25 5.78
N ASP A 41 9.04 -8.00 5.38
CA ASP A 41 9.51 -6.63 5.16
C ASP A 41 8.82 -5.96 3.97
N GLY A 42 8.58 -6.71 2.89
CA GLY A 42 7.80 -6.26 1.74
C GLY A 42 6.36 -5.93 2.13
N LEU A 43 5.71 -6.80 2.90
CA LEU A 43 4.35 -6.56 3.41
C LEU A 43 4.27 -5.32 4.30
N GLN A 44 5.29 -5.08 5.15
CA GLN A 44 5.38 -3.85 5.95
C GLN A 44 5.50 -2.60 5.08
N MET A 45 6.26 -2.64 3.99
CA MET A 45 6.34 -1.54 3.05
C MET A 45 5.00 -1.28 2.34
N LEU A 46 4.27 -2.35 1.99
CA LEU A 46 2.94 -2.24 1.39
C LEU A 46 1.92 -1.58 2.34
N VAL A 47 1.93 -1.94 3.62
CA VAL A 47 1.07 -1.28 4.63
C VAL A 47 1.36 0.21 4.70
N ARG A 48 2.64 0.60 4.72
CA ARG A 48 3.04 2.02 4.71
C ARG A 48 2.60 2.74 3.43
N ALA A 49 2.61 2.05 2.29
CA ALA A 49 2.19 2.62 1.01
C ALA A 49 0.68 2.89 0.99
N LEU A 50 -0.11 1.93 1.48
CA LEU A 50 -1.56 2.05 1.60
C LEU A 50 -1.96 3.16 2.57
N ILE A 51 -1.29 3.28 3.72
CA ILE A 51 -1.55 4.37 4.68
C ILE A 51 -1.26 5.73 4.02
N PHE A 52 -0.12 5.86 3.33
CA PHE A 52 0.23 7.08 2.62
C PHE A 52 -0.82 7.45 1.57
N ARG A 53 -1.25 6.48 0.74
CA ARG A 53 -2.28 6.72 -0.28
C ARG A 53 -3.61 7.11 0.33
N LEU A 54 -4.06 6.43 1.37
CA LEU A 54 -5.30 6.75 2.06
C LEU A 54 -5.26 8.16 2.67
N ALA A 55 -4.18 8.50 3.37
CA ALA A 55 -4.00 9.82 3.96
C ALA A 55 -3.94 10.92 2.89
N THR A 56 -3.26 10.65 1.77
CA THR A 56 -3.22 11.55 0.60
C THR A 56 -4.63 11.76 0.04
N SER A 57 -5.40 10.70 -0.18
CA SER A 57 -6.79 10.81 -0.62
C SER A 57 -7.67 11.60 0.36
N ALA A 58 -7.40 11.51 1.66
CA ALA A 58 -8.12 12.29 2.68
C ALA A 58 -7.73 13.78 2.70
N VAL A 59 -6.44 14.10 2.48
CA VAL A 59 -5.89 15.46 2.61
C VAL A 59 -6.13 16.30 1.35
N PHE A 60 -6.10 15.70 0.17
CA PHE A 60 -6.27 16.40 -1.11
C PHE A 60 -7.74 16.55 -1.53
N GLU A 61 -8.67 15.92 -0.81
CA GLU A 61 -10.09 16.21 -0.95
C GLU A 61 -10.45 17.56 -0.33
N VAL A 62 -11.47 18.23 -0.88
CA VAL A 62 -11.95 19.56 -0.42
C VAL A 62 -12.30 19.50 1.07
N PRO A 63 -12.01 20.55 1.88
CA PRO A 63 -12.37 20.56 3.30
C PRO A 63 -13.83 20.13 3.54
N ASN A 64 -14.04 19.24 4.51
CA ASN A 64 -15.34 18.59 4.86
C ASN A 64 -15.88 17.56 3.86
N LYS A 65 -15.10 17.12 2.88
CA LYS A 65 -15.50 16.01 2.01
C LYS A 65 -15.01 14.68 2.56
N THR A 66 -15.94 13.76 2.76
CA THR A 66 -15.63 12.36 3.10
C THR A 66 -15.03 11.65 1.89
N ILE A 67 -14.12 10.71 2.15
CA ILE A 67 -13.58 9.82 1.10
C ILE A 67 -14.76 9.07 0.46
N PRO A 68 -14.88 9.03 -0.88
CA PRO A 68 -15.95 8.29 -1.56
C PRO A 68 -15.99 6.81 -1.14
N GLU A 69 -17.19 6.24 -1.02
CA GLU A 69 -17.36 4.83 -0.61
C GLU A 69 -16.65 3.85 -1.54
N GLU A 70 -16.63 4.13 -2.84
CA GLU A 70 -15.91 3.29 -3.82
C GLU A 70 -14.40 3.27 -3.55
N GLU A 71 -13.84 4.42 -3.20
CA GLU A 71 -12.43 4.55 -2.87
C GLU A 71 -12.12 3.79 -1.58
N LEU A 72 -12.93 3.94 -0.54
CA LEU A 72 -12.82 3.13 0.68
C LEU A 72 -12.94 1.64 0.40
N ALA A 73 -13.83 1.24 -0.51
CA ALA A 73 -13.99 -0.16 -0.91
C ALA A 73 -12.73 -0.71 -1.61
N ARG A 74 -12.02 0.10 -2.41
CA ARG A 74 -10.72 -0.29 -3.01
C ARG A 74 -9.69 -0.56 -1.91
N PHE A 75 -9.52 0.36 -0.96
CA PHE A 75 -8.60 0.17 0.17
C PHE A 75 -8.96 -1.04 1.02
N ALA A 76 -10.25 -1.27 1.28
CA ALA A 76 -10.71 -2.43 2.06
C ALA A 76 -10.42 -3.76 1.34
N ARG A 77 -10.59 -3.83 0.02
CA ARG A 77 -10.23 -5.01 -0.78
C ARG A 77 -8.74 -5.30 -0.70
N VAL A 78 -7.89 -4.31 -0.95
CA VAL A 78 -6.43 -4.50 -0.94
C VAL A 78 -5.92 -4.85 0.46
N THR A 79 -6.43 -4.19 1.50
CA THR A 79 -6.04 -4.50 2.90
C THR A 79 -6.38 -5.94 3.28
N ARG A 80 -7.46 -6.52 2.74
CA ARG A 80 -7.80 -7.93 2.96
C ARG A 80 -6.75 -8.87 2.34
N LEU A 81 -6.21 -8.54 1.17
CA LEU A 81 -5.13 -9.31 0.53
C LEU A 81 -3.85 -9.30 1.38
N VAL A 82 -3.49 -8.11 1.90
CA VAL A 82 -2.32 -7.95 2.77
C VAL A 82 -2.49 -8.73 4.07
N LYS A 83 -3.66 -8.63 4.71
CA LYS A 83 -3.97 -9.37 5.94
C LYS A 83 -3.88 -10.88 5.74
N GLY A 84 -4.36 -11.38 4.60
CA GLY A 84 -4.24 -12.80 4.24
C GLY A 84 -2.79 -13.28 4.20
N ARG A 85 -1.90 -12.48 3.61
CA ARG A 85 -0.47 -12.78 3.50
C ARG A 85 0.27 -12.68 4.83
N ILE A 86 -0.03 -11.68 5.65
CA ILE A 86 0.55 -11.57 7.00
C ILE A 86 0.22 -12.81 7.83
N HIS A 87 -1.01 -13.30 7.78
CA HIS A 87 -1.39 -14.53 8.49
C HIS A 87 -0.79 -15.81 7.91
N ALA A 88 -0.51 -15.84 6.60
CA ALA A 88 0.17 -16.96 5.97
C ALA A 88 1.64 -17.02 6.41
N ASP A 89 2.32 -15.87 6.40
CA ASP A 89 3.73 -15.72 6.81
C ASP A 89 3.94 -16.16 8.27
N GLN A 90 3.02 -15.79 9.18
CA GLN A 90 3.05 -16.19 10.60
C GLN A 90 2.98 -17.71 10.84
N ARG A 91 2.51 -18.52 9.87
CA ARG A 91 2.37 -19.97 10.02
C ARG A 91 3.64 -20.76 9.70
N PHE A 92 4.65 -20.13 9.11
CA PHE A 92 5.90 -20.80 8.73
C PHE A 92 7.04 -20.60 9.75
N ASP A 93 6.80 -19.81 10.81
CA ASP A 93 7.76 -19.48 11.88
C ASP A 93 7.64 -20.37 13.15
N THR A 94 6.90 -21.49 13.09
CA THR A 94 6.75 -22.49 14.18
C THR A 94 7.15 -23.88 13.72
#